data_AF-A0A665TR72-F1
#
_entry.id   AF-A0A665TR72-F1
#
_cell.length_a   1.000
_cell.length_b   1.000
_cell.length_c   1.000
_cell.angle_alpha   90.00
_cell.angle_beta   90.00
_cell.angle_gamma   90.00
#
_symmetry.space_group_name_H-M   'P 1'
#
loop_
_entity.id
_entity.type
_entity.pdbx_description
1 polymer ?
#
loop_
_entity_poly.entity_id
_entity_poly.type
_entity_poly.pdbx_seq_one_letter_code
_entity_poly.pdbx_strand_id
1 'polypeptide(L)'
;VFFFQTAETMMKHNTSCSGLQMSCDPLLKEISFGVAEGGRVQDVKAMAKAAGQSFPGFTPPKGETQEQVKERVKEFMEKMLQQIGQEHWSHRGEDEPSLSAPTEPSPVEGKPDDGVRGVPVHALVVTHGAYMCVVVRYFVEELGCSLPQGSDKAHMFSLSPNTGLCRFILTLRKEDDNRSTETDR
;
A
#
# COMPACT_ATOMS: atom_id res chain seq x y z
N VAL A 1 3.25 14.24 12.73
CA VAL A 1 2.13 14.85 13.49
C VAL A 1 0.81 14.76 12.72
N PHE A 2 0.75 15.16 11.45
CA PHE A 2 -0.52 15.16 10.70
C PHE A 2 -1.13 13.76 10.42
N PHE A 3 -0.34 12.74 10.08
CA PHE A 3 -0.90 11.42 9.69
C PHE A 3 -1.67 10.71 10.81
N PHE A 4 -1.18 10.78 12.05
CA PHE A 4 -1.84 10.16 13.21
C PHE A 4 -3.19 10.82 13.51
N GLN A 5 -3.25 12.16 13.44
CA GLN A 5 -4.51 12.91 13.58
C GLN A 5 -5.50 12.61 12.47
N THR A 6 -5.02 12.38 11.24
CA THR A 6 -5.87 11.93 10.13
C THR A 6 -6.48 10.57 10.44
N ALA A 7 -5.69 9.59 10.87
CA ALA A 7 -6.17 8.26 11.24
C ALA A 7 -7.19 8.30 12.40
N GLU A 8 -6.91 9.06 13.46
CA GLU A 8 -7.85 9.24 14.57
C GLU A 8 -9.18 9.87 14.13
N THR A 9 -9.13 10.89 13.28
CA THR A 9 -10.34 11.53 12.75
C THR A 9 -11.16 10.56 11.91
N MET A 10 -10.51 9.77 11.04
CA MET A 10 -11.19 8.74 10.25
C MET A 10 -11.87 7.70 11.16
N MET A 11 -11.18 7.26 12.22
CA MET A 11 -11.74 6.32 13.20
C MET A 11 -12.96 6.89 13.94
N LYS A 12 -12.91 8.16 14.35
CA LYS A 12 -14.04 8.83 15.05
C LYS A 12 -15.31 8.90 14.21
N HIS A 13 -15.17 9.05 12.90
CA HIS A 13 -16.30 9.13 11.98
C HIS A 13 -16.71 7.76 11.39
N ASN A 14 -15.98 6.70 11.70
CA ASN A 14 -16.31 5.35 11.26
C ASN A 14 -17.50 4.80 12.07
N THR A 15 -18.57 4.42 11.39
CA THR A 15 -19.82 3.93 12.02
C THR A 15 -19.88 2.40 12.15
N SER A 16 -18.92 1.68 11.58
CA SER A 16 -18.96 0.20 11.43
C SER A 16 -17.84 -0.52 12.18
N CYS A 17 -16.85 0.19 12.71
CA CYS A 17 -15.62 -0.35 13.28
C CYS A 17 -15.37 0.19 14.71
N SER A 18 -16.39 0.18 15.57
CA SER A 18 -16.33 0.75 16.93
C SER A 18 -15.42 0.03 17.93
N GLY A 19 -14.59 -0.91 17.48
CA GLY A 19 -13.60 -1.64 18.29
C GLY A 19 -12.25 -1.85 17.60
N LEU A 20 -12.01 -1.20 16.45
CA LEU A 20 -10.73 -1.33 15.74
C LEU A 20 -9.62 -0.63 16.53
N GLN A 21 -8.53 -1.35 16.81
CA GLN A 21 -7.34 -0.74 17.41
C GLN A 21 -6.42 -0.21 16.32
N MET A 22 -6.00 1.05 16.45
CA MET A 22 -4.99 1.62 15.57
C MET A 22 -3.60 1.11 15.98
N SER A 23 -2.90 0.50 15.02
CA SER A 23 -1.50 0.10 15.18
C SER A 23 -0.59 1.12 14.50
N CYS A 24 0.48 1.53 15.17
CA CYS A 24 1.51 2.38 14.60
C CYS A 24 2.68 1.54 14.14
N ASP A 25 3.05 1.66 12.86
CA ASP A 25 4.21 0.97 12.32
C ASP A 25 5.27 1.98 11.84
N PRO A 26 6.51 1.93 12.37
CA PRO A 26 7.58 2.84 11.95
C PRO A 26 7.98 2.67 10.47
N LEU A 27 7.65 1.54 9.82
CA LEU A 27 7.92 1.30 8.41
C LEU A 27 7.06 2.18 7.49
N LEU A 28 5.97 2.76 8.01
CA LEU A 28 5.07 3.66 7.27
C LEU A 28 5.49 5.13 7.31
N LYS A 29 6.64 5.45 7.92
CA LYS A 29 7.16 6.82 7.96
C LYS A 29 7.44 7.35 6.55
N GLU A 30 7.35 8.67 6.41
CA GLU A 30 7.75 9.36 5.18
C GLU A 30 9.20 9.06 4.80
N ILE A 31 9.46 9.15 3.50
CA ILE A 31 10.82 9.07 2.94
C ILE A 31 11.71 10.14 3.58
N SER A 32 12.91 9.76 4.01
CA SER A 32 13.89 10.74 4.47
C SER A 32 14.43 11.55 3.29
N PHE A 33 14.34 12.88 3.39
CA PHE A 33 14.90 13.79 2.38
C PHE A 33 16.33 14.23 2.70
N GLY A 34 16.95 13.65 3.74
CA GLY A 34 18.32 13.93 4.14
C GLY A 34 18.57 15.43 4.32
N VAL A 35 19.52 15.98 3.55
CA VAL A 35 19.88 17.40 3.63
C VAL A 35 18.75 18.36 3.23
N ALA A 36 17.70 17.87 2.57
CA ALA A 36 16.58 18.69 2.13
C ALA A 36 15.39 18.66 3.10
N GLU A 37 15.50 17.97 4.24
CA GLU A 37 14.47 17.98 5.27
C GLU A 37 14.25 19.38 5.86
N GLY A 38 12.99 19.71 6.12
CA GLY A 38 12.58 21.05 6.60
C GLY A 38 12.67 22.16 5.56
N GLY A 39 13.20 21.89 4.37
CA GLY A 39 13.23 22.82 3.24
C GLY A 39 11.91 22.93 2.48
N ARG A 40 11.87 23.80 1.46
CA ARG A 40 10.68 23.91 0.60
C ARG A 40 10.72 22.82 -0.46
N VAL A 41 9.54 22.31 -0.82
CA VAL A 41 9.39 21.34 -1.93
C VAL A 41 9.97 21.85 -3.24
N GLN A 42 9.92 23.18 -3.47
CA GLN A 42 10.51 23.81 -4.65
C GLN A 42 12.03 23.63 -4.71
N ASP A 43 12.71 23.66 -3.56
CA ASP A 43 14.16 23.50 -3.46
C ASP A 43 14.53 22.05 -3.83
N VAL A 44 13.78 21.05 -3.34
CA VAL A 44 13.96 19.63 -3.73
C VAL A 44 13.75 19.42 -5.23
N LYS A 45 12.70 20.04 -5.80
CA LYS A 45 12.43 19.98 -7.24
C LYS A 45 13.56 20.61 -8.06
N ALA A 46 14.15 21.71 -7.58
CA ALA A 46 15.30 22.34 -8.21
C ALA A 46 16.55 21.44 -8.15
N MET A 47 16.79 20.79 -7.01
CA MET A 47 17.88 19.80 -6.87
C MET A 47 17.71 18.63 -7.84
N ALA A 48 16.49 18.08 -7.94
CA ALA A 48 16.18 17.01 -8.89
C ALA A 48 16.50 17.45 -10.34
N LYS A 49 16.02 18.64 -10.72
CA LYS A 49 16.27 19.21 -12.06
C LYS A 49 17.77 19.42 -12.32
N ALA A 50 18.52 19.92 -11.34
CA ALA A 50 19.97 20.09 -11.43
C ALA A 50 20.71 18.76 -11.61
N ALA A 51 20.17 17.67 -11.05
CA ALA A 51 20.68 16.31 -11.21
C ALA A 51 20.17 15.58 -12.48
N GLY A 52 19.38 16.26 -13.33
CA GLY A 52 18.79 15.64 -14.53
C GLY A 52 17.67 14.63 -14.22
N GLN A 53 17.11 14.67 -13.01
CA GLN A 53 16.06 13.77 -12.55
C GLN A 53 14.75 14.52 -12.29
N SER A 54 13.65 13.77 -12.18
CA SER A 54 12.33 14.31 -11.81
C SER A 54 11.93 13.86 -10.42
N PHE A 55 11.37 14.78 -9.64
CA PHE A 55 10.69 14.46 -8.37
C PHE A 55 9.31 13.81 -8.65
N PRO A 56 8.86 12.77 -7.91
CA PRO A 56 9.40 12.26 -6.64
C PRO A 56 10.52 11.22 -6.77
N GLY A 57 10.99 10.88 -7.98
CA GLY A 57 11.99 9.83 -8.18
C GLY A 57 13.43 10.19 -7.82
N PHE A 58 13.69 11.44 -7.44
CA PHE A 58 15.01 11.93 -7.04
C PHE A 58 15.28 11.69 -5.56
N THR A 59 16.47 11.17 -5.24
CA THR A 59 16.96 11.02 -3.87
C THR A 59 17.96 12.14 -3.52
N PRO A 60 17.62 13.03 -2.58
CA PRO A 60 18.56 14.04 -2.11
C PRO A 60 19.75 13.41 -1.37
N PRO A 61 20.90 14.11 -1.25
CA PRO A 61 22.03 13.65 -0.47
C PRO A 61 21.65 13.31 0.97
N LYS A 62 22.13 12.16 1.48
CA LYS A 62 21.77 11.58 2.79
C LYS A 62 20.28 11.25 2.97
N GLY A 63 19.48 11.37 1.90
CA GLY A 63 18.11 10.91 1.88
C GLY A 63 18.04 9.42 1.64
N GLU A 64 16.82 8.90 1.73
CA GLU A 64 16.53 7.50 1.51
C GLU A 64 16.29 7.22 0.02
N THR A 65 16.86 6.12 -0.50
CA THR A 65 16.67 5.74 -1.90
C THR A 65 15.32 5.07 -2.13
N GLN A 66 14.83 5.07 -3.37
CA GLN A 66 13.58 4.36 -3.71
C GLN A 66 13.66 2.87 -3.36
N GLU A 67 14.83 2.24 -3.50
CA GLU A 67 15.07 0.85 -3.16
C GLU A 67 14.97 0.61 -1.65
N GLN A 68 15.54 1.50 -0.83
CA GLN A 68 15.43 1.42 0.64
C GLN A 68 13.98 1.57 1.09
N VAL A 69 13.24 2.53 0.51
CA VAL A 69 11.80 2.69 0.79
C VAL A 69 11.02 1.46 0.36
N LYS A 70 11.34 0.90 -0.81
CA LYS A 70 10.70 -0.32 -1.32
C LYS A 70 10.92 -1.52 -0.40
N GLU A 71 12.11 -1.69 0.16
CA GLU A 71 12.39 -2.75 1.13
C GLU A 71 11.48 -2.61 2.36
N ARG A 72 11.32 -1.37 2.88
CA ARG A 72 10.38 -1.10 3.97
C ARG A 72 8.92 -1.37 3.59
N VAL A 73 8.52 -1.08 2.34
CA VAL A 73 7.18 -1.42 1.83
C VAL A 73 6.98 -2.93 1.86
N LYS A 74 7.96 -3.71 1.38
CA LYS A 74 7.90 -5.18 1.39
C LYS A 74 7.78 -5.72 2.81
N GLU A 75 8.65 -5.26 3.72
CA GLU A 75 8.64 -5.66 5.12
C GLU A 75 7.30 -5.35 5.80
N PHE A 76 6.77 -4.14 5.59
CA PHE A 76 5.45 -3.76 6.12
C PHE A 76 4.33 -4.63 5.56
N MET A 77 4.34 -4.87 4.25
CA MET A 77 3.35 -5.70 3.57
C MET A 77 3.37 -7.13 4.09
N GLU A 78 4.55 -7.76 4.19
CA GLU A 78 4.69 -9.11 4.73
C GLU A 78 4.15 -9.19 6.16
N LYS A 79 4.54 -8.26 7.03
CA LYS A 79 4.06 -8.19 8.41
C LYS A 79 2.54 -8.05 8.48
N MET A 80 1.96 -7.13 7.70
CA MET A 80 0.52 -6.90 7.65
C MET A 80 -0.23 -8.15 7.16
N LEU A 81 0.25 -8.77 6.08
CA LEU A 81 -0.38 -9.95 5.49
C LEU A 81 -0.26 -11.18 6.41
N GLN A 82 0.85 -11.34 7.12
CA GLN A 82 1.02 -12.39 8.14
C GLN A 82 0.09 -12.18 9.34
N GLN A 83 -0.13 -10.93 9.77
CA GLN A 83 -1.07 -10.64 10.86
C GLN A 83 -2.50 -10.97 10.45
N ILE A 84 -2.95 -10.49 9.27
CA ILE A 84 -4.25 -10.89 8.70
C ILE A 84 -4.31 -12.42 8.56
N GLY A 85 -3.16 -13.02 8.19
CA GLY A 85 -2.81 -14.44 8.23
C GLY A 85 -3.41 -15.18 9.39
N GLN A 86 -2.85 -14.85 10.54
CA GLN A 86 -3.08 -15.51 11.80
C GLN A 86 -4.50 -15.27 12.31
N GLU A 87 -5.05 -14.08 12.08
CA GLU A 87 -6.37 -13.68 12.57
C GLU A 87 -7.53 -14.30 11.76
N HIS A 88 -7.39 -14.42 10.43
CA HIS A 88 -8.51 -14.76 9.55
C HIS A 88 -8.44 -16.13 8.88
N TRP A 89 -7.27 -16.76 8.72
CA TRP A 89 -7.22 -18.09 8.09
C TRP A 89 -7.76 -19.21 8.99
N SER A 90 -7.63 -19.09 10.32
CA SER A 90 -8.07 -20.11 11.28
C SER A 90 -9.59 -20.23 11.43
N HIS A 91 -10.35 -19.23 10.96
CA HIS A 91 -11.82 -19.24 10.96
C HIS A 91 -12.43 -19.75 9.65
N ARG A 92 -11.61 -20.03 8.63
CA ARG A 92 -12.06 -20.55 7.33
C ARG A 92 -12.15 -22.08 7.40
N GLY A 93 -13.11 -22.57 8.18
CA GLY A 93 -13.54 -23.98 8.15
C GLY A 93 -14.07 -24.38 6.76
N GLU A 94 -14.14 -25.67 6.51
CA GLU A 94 -14.12 -26.38 5.22
C GLU A 94 -15.32 -26.15 4.25
N ASP A 95 -16.15 -25.13 4.45
CA ASP A 95 -17.42 -24.94 3.72
C ASP A 95 -17.57 -23.56 3.06
N GLU A 96 -16.64 -23.15 2.20
CA GLU A 96 -16.89 -22.02 1.29
C GLU A 96 -16.38 -22.36 -0.12
N PRO A 97 -17.26 -22.32 -1.16
CA PRO A 97 -16.83 -22.57 -2.52
C PRO A 97 -15.69 -21.62 -2.85
N SER A 98 -14.72 -22.11 -3.61
CA SER A 98 -13.65 -21.28 -4.15
C SER A 98 -14.28 -20.12 -4.93
N LEU A 99 -14.41 -18.95 -4.30
CA LEU A 99 -14.86 -17.73 -4.95
C LEU A 99 -13.77 -17.37 -5.96
N SER A 100 -13.93 -17.88 -7.17
CA SER A 100 -13.23 -17.40 -8.35
C SER A 100 -13.36 -15.88 -8.37
N ALA A 101 -12.22 -15.21 -8.52
CA ALA A 101 -12.12 -13.76 -8.57
C ALA A 101 -13.27 -13.19 -9.41
N PRO A 102 -14.00 -12.16 -8.93
CA PRO A 102 -15.00 -11.50 -9.74
C PRO A 102 -14.34 -11.07 -11.06
N THR A 103 -14.79 -11.66 -12.16
CA THR A 103 -14.40 -11.29 -13.54
C THR A 103 -15.19 -10.05 -13.97
N GLU A 104 -15.54 -9.19 -13.02
CA GLU A 104 -16.22 -7.94 -13.28
C GLU A 104 -15.16 -6.87 -13.54
N PRO A 105 -15.40 -5.96 -14.51
CA PRO A 105 -14.49 -4.85 -14.75
C PRO A 105 -14.24 -4.09 -13.44
N SER A 106 -13.03 -3.56 -13.29
CA SER A 106 -12.66 -2.67 -12.19
C SER A 106 -13.79 -1.65 -12.01
N PRO A 107 -14.40 -1.58 -10.80
CA PRO A 107 -15.56 -0.73 -10.61
C PRO A 107 -15.21 0.71 -10.98
N VAL A 108 -16.14 1.35 -11.68
CA VAL A 108 -16.04 2.75 -12.09
C VAL A 108 -15.79 3.58 -10.83
N GLU A 109 -14.68 4.33 -10.81
CA GLU A 109 -14.34 5.23 -9.70
C GLU A 109 -15.52 6.18 -9.41
N GLY A 110 -15.99 6.21 -8.16
CA GLY A 110 -16.98 7.22 -7.75
C GLY A 110 -17.67 7.00 -6.42
N LYS A 111 -17.55 5.82 -5.79
CA LYS A 111 -18.16 5.50 -4.51
C LYS A 111 -17.16 4.97 -3.47
N PRO A 112 -17.41 5.22 -2.18
CA PRO A 112 -16.57 4.69 -1.11
C PRO A 112 -16.49 3.16 -1.07
N ASP A 113 -17.48 2.44 -1.60
CA ASP A 113 -17.57 0.98 -1.60
C ASP A 113 -17.12 0.30 -2.91
N ASP A 114 -16.53 1.05 -3.85
CA ASP A 114 -16.06 0.50 -5.12
C ASP A 114 -15.00 -0.58 -4.91
N GLY A 115 -15.29 -1.80 -5.35
CA GLY A 115 -14.36 -2.93 -5.35
C GLY A 115 -14.22 -3.65 -4.00
N VAL A 116 -14.94 -3.23 -2.96
CA VAL A 116 -14.88 -3.89 -1.63
C VAL A 116 -16.09 -4.77 -1.33
N ARG A 117 -17.12 -4.79 -2.19
CA ARG A 117 -18.28 -5.69 -2.03
C ARG A 117 -17.85 -7.14 -2.19
N GLY A 118 -18.08 -7.96 -1.16
CA GLY A 118 -17.68 -9.36 -1.13
C GLY A 118 -16.22 -9.60 -0.73
N VAL A 119 -15.47 -8.56 -0.35
CA VAL A 119 -14.12 -8.70 0.19
C VAL A 119 -14.22 -8.97 1.70
N PRO A 120 -13.69 -10.11 2.20
CA PRO A 120 -13.90 -10.55 3.58
C PRO A 120 -13.10 -9.74 4.61
N VAL A 121 -11.98 -9.14 4.20
CA VAL A 121 -11.08 -8.39 5.08
C VAL A 121 -10.68 -7.08 4.41
N HIS A 122 -10.72 -5.98 5.17
CA HIS A 122 -10.34 -4.66 4.69
C HIS A 122 -9.41 -3.96 5.68
N ALA A 123 -8.22 -3.60 5.23
CA ALA A 123 -7.22 -2.88 6.02
C ALA A 123 -7.15 -1.41 5.58
N LEU A 124 -7.10 -0.49 6.55
CA LEU A 124 -6.85 0.93 6.31
C LEU A 124 -5.41 1.27 6.70
N VAL A 125 -4.64 1.77 5.74
CA VAL A 125 -3.27 2.24 5.96
C VAL A 125 -3.21 3.74 5.74
N VAL A 126 -2.73 4.48 6.74
CA VAL A 126 -2.52 5.94 6.64
C VAL A 126 -1.02 6.20 6.66
N THR A 127 -0.51 6.79 5.58
CA THR A 127 0.91 7.05 5.37
C THR A 127 1.11 8.40 4.67
N HIS A 128 2.24 8.58 3.99
CA HIS A 128 2.68 9.82 3.41
C HIS A 128 2.76 9.77 1.87
N GLY A 129 2.76 10.94 1.24
CA GLY A 129 2.62 11.06 -0.21
C GLY A 129 3.79 10.51 -1.00
N ALA A 130 5.04 10.77 -0.57
CA ALA A 130 6.20 10.27 -1.31
C ALA A 130 6.38 8.76 -1.11
N TYR A 131 6.14 8.27 0.11
CA TYR A 131 6.06 6.83 0.39
C TYR A 131 5.02 6.13 -0.51
N MET A 132 3.81 6.70 -0.64
CA MET A 132 2.75 6.13 -1.46
C MET A 132 3.14 6.04 -2.95
N CYS A 133 3.91 6.99 -3.49
CA CYS A 133 4.42 6.88 -4.86
C CYS A 133 5.27 5.62 -5.07
N VAL A 134 6.09 5.24 -4.08
CA VAL A 134 6.91 4.02 -4.14
C VAL A 134 6.02 2.78 -4.05
N VAL A 135 5.01 2.78 -3.17
CA VAL A 135 4.03 1.68 -3.05
C VAL A 135 3.31 1.42 -4.37
N VAL A 136 2.75 2.48 -4.99
CA VAL A 136 2.01 2.37 -6.26
C VAL A 136 2.91 1.83 -7.37
N ARG A 137 4.15 2.34 -7.48
CA ARG A 137 5.12 1.82 -8.46
C ARG A 137 5.45 0.35 -8.22
N TYR A 138 5.76 -0.01 -6.99
CA TYR A 138 6.05 -1.40 -6.63
C TYR A 138 4.90 -2.34 -7.02
N PHE A 139 3.65 -1.96 -6.73
CA PHE A 139 2.49 -2.80 -7.04
C PHE A 139 2.26 -2.95 -8.54
N VAL A 140 2.37 -1.87 -9.30
CA VAL A 140 2.09 -1.88 -10.75
C VAL A 140 3.25 -2.50 -11.53
N GLU A 141 4.49 -2.17 -11.19
CA GLU A 141 5.67 -2.53 -11.99
C GLU A 141 6.29 -3.87 -11.56
N GLU A 142 6.32 -4.19 -10.27
CA GLU A 142 6.94 -5.44 -9.78
C GLU A 142 5.90 -6.54 -9.49
N LEU A 143 4.76 -6.19 -8.87
CA LEU A 143 3.71 -7.18 -8.57
C LEU A 143 2.71 -7.38 -9.72
N GLY A 144 2.78 -6.55 -10.77
CA GLY A 144 1.92 -6.65 -11.94
C GLY A 144 0.45 -6.34 -11.66
N CYS A 145 0.14 -5.49 -10.68
CA CYS A 145 -1.22 -5.04 -10.42
C CYS A 145 -1.81 -4.35 -11.65
N SER A 146 -3.02 -4.79 -12.04
CA SER A 146 -3.76 -4.19 -13.15
C SER A 146 -4.27 -2.81 -12.79
N LEU A 147 -4.28 -1.91 -13.79
CA LEU A 147 -4.81 -0.57 -13.65
C LEU A 147 -6.27 -0.53 -14.10
N PRO A 148 -7.10 0.36 -13.52
CA PRO A 148 -8.42 0.64 -14.06
C PRO A 148 -8.35 1.11 -15.51
N GLN A 149 -9.37 0.78 -16.29
CA GLN A 149 -9.41 1.17 -17.70
C GLN A 149 -9.47 2.70 -17.81
N GLY A 150 -8.55 3.29 -18.58
CA GLY A 150 -8.46 4.74 -18.77
C GLY A 150 -7.58 5.46 -17.75
N SER A 151 -6.94 4.76 -16.81
CA SER A 151 -5.99 5.37 -15.88
C SER A 151 -4.70 5.81 -16.56
N ASP A 152 -4.27 7.05 -16.30
CA ASP A 152 -2.97 7.56 -16.72
C ASP A 152 -1.88 7.15 -15.70
N LYS A 153 -0.86 6.42 -16.17
CA LYS A 153 0.29 6.00 -15.36
C LYS A 153 1.04 7.19 -14.77
N ALA A 154 1.17 8.29 -15.50
CA ALA A 154 1.88 9.47 -15.01
C ALA A 154 1.13 10.12 -13.85
N HIS A 155 -0.20 10.20 -13.94
CA HIS A 155 -1.05 10.65 -12.84
C HIS A 155 -1.01 9.70 -11.64
N MET A 156 -1.06 8.38 -11.85
CA MET A 156 -0.99 7.40 -10.76
C MET A 156 0.34 7.42 -9.99
N PHE A 157 1.45 7.65 -10.67
CA PHE A 157 2.77 7.73 -10.04
C PHE A 157 3.09 9.14 -9.50
N SER A 158 2.14 10.06 -9.59
CA SER A 158 2.29 11.38 -9.00
C SER A 158 2.09 11.35 -7.49
N LEU A 159 2.46 12.44 -6.81
CA LEU A 159 2.21 12.56 -5.37
C LEU A 159 0.72 12.54 -5.08
N SER A 160 0.31 11.67 -4.15
CA SER A 160 -1.04 11.70 -3.63
C SER A 160 -1.34 13.06 -3.00
N PRO A 161 -2.52 13.66 -3.26
CA PRO A 161 -2.95 14.85 -2.55
C PRO A 161 -3.13 14.55 -1.06
N ASN A 162 -3.18 15.60 -0.22
CA ASN A 162 -3.49 15.41 1.20
C ASN A 162 -4.84 14.70 1.36
N THR A 163 -4.86 13.61 2.13
CA THR A 163 -6.04 12.75 2.32
C THR A 163 -6.52 12.08 1.02
N GLY A 164 -5.66 12.01 0.01
CA GLY A 164 -5.89 11.16 -1.16
C GLY A 164 -6.04 9.70 -0.75
N LEU A 165 -6.95 8.98 -1.41
CA LEU A 165 -7.24 7.58 -1.14
C LEU A 165 -6.80 6.72 -2.32
N CYS A 166 -6.06 5.65 -2.02
CA CYS A 166 -5.74 4.60 -2.97
C CYS A 166 -6.33 3.29 -2.45
N ARG A 167 -6.84 2.45 -3.36
CA ARG A 167 -7.41 1.15 -3.02
C ARG A 167 -6.77 0.07 -3.88
N PHE A 168 -6.37 -1.01 -3.24
CA PHE A 168 -5.82 -2.20 -3.88
C PHE A 168 -6.58 -3.43 -3.38
N ILE A 169 -6.85 -4.36 -4.29
CA ILE A 169 -7.44 -5.66 -3.96
C ILE A 169 -6.32 -6.68 -4.11
N LEU A 170 -5.95 -7.31 -2.99
CA LEU A 170 -4.88 -8.31 -2.95
C LEU A 170 -5.50 -9.70 -2.81
N THR A 171 -5.08 -10.62 -3.68
CA THR A 171 -5.44 -12.03 -3.56
C THR A 171 -4.25 -12.78 -2.98
N LEU A 172 -4.45 -13.38 -1.82
CA LEU A 172 -3.43 -14.14 -1.11
C LEU A 172 -3.71 -15.63 -1.22
N ARG A 173 -2.66 -16.42 -1.38
CA ARG A 173 -2.72 -17.88 -1.30
C ARG A 173 -1.86 -18.31 -0.13
N LYS A 174 -2.38 -19.21 0.70
CA LYS A 174 -1.54 -19.90 1.67
C LYS A 174 -0.65 -20.84 0.89
N GLU A 175 0.65 -20.77 1.11
CA GLU A 175 1.54 -21.81 0.59
C GLU A 175 1.21 -23.09 1.37
N ASP A 176 0.66 -24.08 0.67
CA ASP A 176 0.36 -25.36 1.28
C ASP A 176 1.67 -25.98 1.76
N ASP A 177 1.66 -26.56 2.95
CA ASP A 177 2.81 -27.17 3.63
C ASP A 177 3.23 -28.50 2.96
N ASN A 178 3.20 -28.55 1.63
CA ASN A 178 3.42 -29.75 0.84
C ASN A 178 4.92 -29.96 0.58
N ARG A 179 5.69 -30.17 1.65
CA ARG A 179 6.89 -31.03 1.58
C ARG A 179 6.43 -32.49 1.61
N SER A 180 5.72 -32.91 0.58
CA SER A 180 5.43 -34.33 0.35
C SER A 180 6.73 -35.05 -0.02
N THR A 181 7.22 -35.85 0.94
CA THR A 181 7.73 -37.21 0.74
C THR A 181 8.65 -37.41 -0.47
N GLU A 182 9.95 -37.20 -0.26
CA GLU A 182 10.98 -37.80 -1.10
C GLU A 182 10.91 -39.32 -0.90
N THR A 183 10.44 -40.00 -1.94
CA THR A 183 10.35 -41.46 -2.04
C THR A 183 11.76 -41.97 -2.31
N ASP A 184 12.42 -42.53 -1.31
CA ASP A 184 13.66 -43.28 -1.54
C ASP A 184 13.32 -44.73 -1.93
N ARG A 185 14.07 -45.20 -2.93
CA ARG A 185 13.85 -46.45 -3.68
C ARG A 185 14.38 -47.69 -2.96
#